data_AF-A0A6L8G555-F1
#
_entry.id   AF-A0A6L8G555-F1
#
_cell.length_a   1.000
_cell.length_b   1.000
_cell.length_c   1.000
_cell.angle_alpha   90.00
_cell.angle_beta   90.00
_cell.angle_gamma   90.00
#
_symmetry.space_group_name_H-M   'P 1'
#
loop_
_entity.id
_entity.type
_entity.pdbx_description
1 polymer ?
#
loop_
_entity_poly.entity_id
_entity_poly.type
_entity_poly.pdbx_seq_one_letter_code
_entity_poly.pdbx_strand_id
1 'polypeptide(L)'
;MTETPIHPYGPRTNWVRLQTLVVLRWIAILGQFSAIVVAQRLFGLDLLFGLCLLTICASVAANLLAIAVYPRAKRLSEAEVAGMLAFDVLQLALLVFLTGGLNNPFALLIIAPVAIAAMTLNAPAAAGIALLAVASATCLLFWHIPLRTLEGVAMQMPQEFAFGFLVAIVIGILFLSVYASRVTGEMQTLSEALAATQLALSRD
;
A
#
# COMPACT_ATOMS: atom_id res chain seq x y z
N MET A 1 -6.51 46.59 19.28
CA MET A 1 -5.44 45.59 19.39
C MET A 1 -6.11 44.24 19.47
N THR A 2 -6.15 43.51 18.35
CA THR A 2 -6.82 42.21 18.25
C THR A 2 -5.71 41.19 18.05
N GLU A 3 -5.34 40.50 19.13
CA GLU A 3 -4.47 39.33 19.02
C GLU A 3 -5.26 38.21 18.35
N THR A 4 -4.85 37.86 17.14
CA THR A 4 -5.33 36.66 16.46
C THR A 4 -4.54 35.48 17.02
N PRO A 5 -5.17 34.46 17.62
CA PRO A 5 -4.43 33.30 18.09
C PRO A 5 -3.87 32.55 16.88
N ILE A 6 -2.55 32.42 16.88
CA ILE A 6 -1.78 31.64 15.89
C ILE A 6 -2.14 30.17 16.10
N HIS A 7 -2.94 29.59 15.19
CA HIS A 7 -3.23 28.15 15.18
C HIS A 7 -1.92 27.38 14.94
N PRO A 8 -1.44 26.52 15.87
CA PRO A 8 -0.12 25.88 15.77
C PRO A 8 -0.12 24.61 14.89
N TYR A 9 -1.11 24.43 14.02
CA TYR A 9 -1.25 23.22 13.21
C TYR A 9 -1.18 23.55 11.73
N GLY A 10 0.06 23.73 11.23
CA GLY A 10 0.31 23.66 9.80
C GLY A 10 -0.02 22.24 9.27
N PRO A 11 -0.45 22.09 8.01
CA PRO A 11 -0.85 20.80 7.46
C PRO A 11 0.32 19.81 7.52
N ARG A 12 0.13 18.74 8.28
CA ARG A 12 0.99 17.56 8.37
C ARG A 12 1.20 16.95 6.99
N THR A 13 2.20 17.40 6.24
CA THR A 13 2.61 16.76 5.00
C THR A 13 4.03 16.24 5.19
N ASN A 14 4.13 14.98 5.62
CA ASN A 14 5.38 14.26 5.60
C ASN A 14 5.70 13.95 4.14
N TRP A 15 6.49 14.80 3.49
CA TRP A 15 6.71 14.73 2.05
C TRP A 15 7.51 13.49 1.68
N VAL A 16 6.84 12.50 1.11
CA VAL A 16 7.54 11.36 0.53
C VAL A 16 8.06 11.71 -0.83
N ARG A 17 9.36 11.46 -1.00
CA ARG A 17 10.02 11.59 -2.30
C ARG A 17 9.41 10.56 -3.24
N LEU A 18 9.00 11.00 -4.42
CA LEU A 18 8.54 10.14 -5.52
C LEU A 18 9.46 8.92 -5.71
N GLN A 19 10.76 9.11 -5.56
CA GLN A 19 11.76 8.04 -5.68
C GLN A 19 11.49 6.87 -4.71
N THR A 20 11.10 7.14 -3.46
CA THR A 20 10.80 6.08 -2.49
C THR A 20 9.60 5.26 -2.93
N LEU A 21 8.52 5.91 -3.40
CA LEU A 21 7.32 5.23 -3.88
C LEU A 21 7.62 4.38 -5.13
N VAL A 22 8.39 4.94 -6.07
CA VAL A 22 8.80 4.25 -7.30
C VAL A 22 9.64 3.00 -6.99
N VAL A 23 10.57 3.08 -6.03
CA VAL A 23 11.41 1.93 -5.63
C VAL A 23 10.55 0.84 -4.99
N LEU A 24 9.64 1.19 -4.08
CA LEU A 24 8.74 0.23 -3.46
C LEU A 24 7.84 -0.47 -4.49
N ARG A 25 7.35 0.27 -5.49
CA ARG A 25 6.60 -0.29 -6.62
C ARG A 25 7.42 -1.25 -7.46
N TRP A 26 8.70 -0.94 -7.75
CA TRP A 26 9.58 -1.88 -8.46
C TRP A 26 9.79 -3.18 -7.69
N ILE A 27 9.98 -3.10 -6.37
CA ILE A 27 10.08 -4.28 -5.51
C ILE A 27 8.80 -5.10 -5.58
N ALA A 28 7.62 -4.46 -5.50
CA ALA A 28 6.33 -5.13 -5.60
C ALA A 28 6.14 -5.81 -6.97
N ILE A 29 6.46 -5.12 -8.08
CA ILE A 29 6.37 -5.66 -9.45
C ILE A 29 7.25 -6.90 -9.60
N LEU A 30 8.51 -6.84 -9.14
CA LEU A 30 9.43 -7.97 -9.20
C LEU A 30 8.95 -9.14 -8.35
N GLY A 31 8.44 -8.87 -7.14
CA GLY A 31 7.86 -9.87 -6.26
C GLY A 31 6.63 -10.55 -6.86
N GLN A 32 5.67 -9.76 -7.37
CA GLN A 32 4.46 -10.26 -8.02
C GLN A 32 4.77 -11.11 -9.26
N PHE A 33 5.67 -10.63 -10.12
CA PHE A 33 6.09 -11.39 -11.30
C PHE A 33 6.75 -12.71 -10.92
N SER A 34 7.69 -12.67 -9.98
CA SER A 34 8.38 -13.88 -9.48
C SER A 34 7.40 -14.86 -8.85
N ALA A 35 6.46 -14.37 -8.05
CA ALA A 35 5.43 -15.19 -7.42
C ALA A 35 4.56 -15.91 -8.45
N ILE A 36 4.14 -15.23 -9.51
CA ILE A 36 3.33 -15.84 -10.59
C ILE A 36 4.13 -16.90 -11.35
N VAL A 37 5.39 -16.62 -11.68
CA VAL A 37 6.25 -17.60 -12.35
C VAL A 37 6.47 -18.83 -11.46
N VAL A 38 6.74 -18.63 -10.18
CA VAL A 38 6.93 -19.73 -9.21
C VAL A 38 5.65 -20.52 -9.01
N ALA A 39 4.51 -19.86 -8.82
CA ALA A 39 3.20 -20.49 -8.68
C ALA A 39 2.86 -21.40 -9.88
N GLN A 40 3.13 -20.94 -11.10
CA GLN A 40 2.87 -21.72 -12.30
C GLN A 40 3.88 -22.85 -12.49
N ARG A 41 5.18 -22.58 -12.31
CA ARG A 41 6.26 -23.53 -12.68
C ARG A 41 6.59 -24.54 -11.60
N LEU A 42 6.55 -24.16 -10.33
CA LEU A 42 6.92 -25.03 -9.21
C LEU A 42 5.70 -25.65 -8.54
N PHE A 43 4.60 -24.91 -8.42
CA PHE A 43 3.38 -25.38 -7.75
C PHE A 43 2.31 -25.90 -8.70
N GLY A 44 2.52 -25.79 -10.03
CA GLY A 44 1.57 -26.31 -11.02
C GLY A 44 0.17 -25.70 -10.87
N LEU A 45 0.09 -24.39 -10.58
CA LEU A 45 -1.17 -23.67 -10.47
C LEU A 45 -1.67 -23.24 -11.85
N ASP A 46 -2.95 -23.52 -12.11
CA ASP A 46 -3.66 -23.09 -13.31
C ASP A 46 -4.12 -21.64 -13.14
N LEU A 47 -3.26 -20.72 -13.57
CA LEU A 47 -3.47 -19.28 -13.48
C LEU A 47 -3.87 -18.71 -14.83
N LEU A 48 -4.72 -17.68 -14.83
CA LEU A 48 -4.96 -16.83 -16.00
C LEU A 48 -3.73 -15.94 -16.25
N PHE A 49 -2.64 -16.56 -16.70
CA PHE A 49 -1.31 -15.96 -16.79
C PHE A 49 -1.32 -14.69 -17.64
N GLY A 50 -2.05 -14.69 -18.76
CA GLY A 50 -2.20 -13.52 -19.62
C GLY A 50 -2.81 -12.31 -18.90
N LEU A 51 -3.88 -12.52 -18.12
CA LEU A 51 -4.49 -11.45 -17.34
C LEU A 51 -3.59 -10.98 -16.20
N CYS A 52 -2.93 -11.91 -15.50
CA CYS A 52 -1.99 -11.57 -14.44
C CYS A 52 -0.82 -10.72 -14.97
N LEU A 53 -0.27 -11.09 -16.13
CA LEU A 53 0.80 -10.34 -16.79
C LEU A 53 0.31 -8.96 -17.24
N LEU A 54 -0.90 -8.86 -17.78
CA LEU A 54 -1.52 -7.58 -18.15
C LEU A 54 -1.65 -6.66 -16.93
N THR A 55 -2.09 -7.19 -15.79
CA THR A 55 -2.19 -6.45 -14.53
C THR A 55 -0.82 -5.99 -14.02
N ILE A 56 0.25 -6.78 -14.18
CA ILE A 56 1.62 -6.36 -13.85
C ILE A 56 2.12 -5.30 -14.83
N CYS A 57 1.87 -5.47 -16.13
CA CYS A 57 2.25 -4.50 -17.15
C CYS A 57 1.57 -3.14 -16.92
N ALA A 58 0.33 -3.12 -16.44
CA ALA A 58 -0.34 -1.89 -16.03
C ALA A 58 0.41 -1.18 -14.88
N SER A 59 0.92 -1.91 -13.89
CA SER A 59 1.77 -1.34 -12.82
C SER A 59 3.09 -0.79 -13.36
N VAL A 60 3.74 -1.52 -14.26
CA VAL A 60 4.98 -1.07 -14.92
C VAL A 60 4.70 0.23 -15.69
N ALA A 61 3.63 0.28 -16.49
CA ALA A 61 3.25 1.45 -17.26
C ALA A 61 2.93 2.65 -16.35
N ALA A 62 2.16 2.45 -15.27
CA ALA A 62 1.86 3.50 -14.31
C ALA A 62 3.14 4.04 -13.63
N ASN A 63 4.09 3.16 -13.31
CA ASN A 63 5.35 3.54 -12.69
C ASN A 63 6.28 4.31 -13.67
N LEU A 64 6.36 3.85 -14.92
CA LEU A 64 7.11 4.56 -15.97
C LEU A 64 6.50 5.93 -16.27
N LEU A 65 5.17 6.02 -16.33
CA LEU A 65 4.46 7.28 -16.50
C LEU A 65 4.76 8.25 -15.34
N ALA A 66 4.77 7.76 -14.10
CA ALA A 66 5.13 8.57 -12.94
C ALA A 66 6.57 9.11 -13.05
N ILE A 67 7.53 8.30 -13.50
CA ILE A 67 8.92 8.74 -13.73
C ILE A 67 9.02 9.77 -14.86
N ALA A 68 8.24 9.60 -15.92
CA ALA A 68 8.27 10.48 -17.10
C ALA A 68 7.59 11.84 -16.83
N VAL A 69 6.48 11.84 -16.10
CA VAL A 69 5.67 13.05 -15.84
C VAL A 69 6.22 13.87 -14.68
N TYR A 70 6.77 13.22 -13.64
CA TYR A 70 7.20 13.91 -12.43
C TYR A 70 8.73 14.05 -12.38
N PRO A 71 9.27 15.28 -12.33
CA PRO A 71 10.70 15.50 -12.12
C PRO A 71 11.20 14.79 -10.85
N ARG A 72 12.42 14.25 -10.86
CA ARG A 72 12.99 13.49 -9.71
C ARG A 72 12.98 14.25 -8.38
N ALA A 73 13.02 15.58 -8.42
CA ALA A 73 12.96 16.45 -7.25
C ALA A 73 11.56 17.04 -6.96
N LYS A 74 10.54 16.70 -7.77
CA LYS A 74 9.17 17.20 -7.56
C LYS A 74 8.61 16.58 -6.28
N ARG A 75 8.06 17.45 -5.45
CA ARG A 75 7.24 17.07 -4.30
C ARG A 75 5.84 16.79 -4.83
N LEU A 76 5.37 15.56 -4.64
CA LEU A 76 4.02 15.19 -5.02
C LEU A 76 3.03 15.90 -4.09
N SER A 77 1.92 16.36 -4.66
CA SER A 77 0.75 16.75 -3.90
C SER A 77 0.17 15.52 -3.20
N GLU A 78 -0.56 15.77 -2.12
CA GLU A 78 -1.21 14.72 -1.36
C GLU A 78 -2.17 13.88 -2.21
N ALA A 79 -2.93 14.53 -3.11
CA ALA A 79 -3.84 13.86 -4.03
C ALA A 79 -3.12 12.95 -5.03
N GLU A 80 -1.94 13.36 -5.53
CA GLU A 80 -1.13 12.53 -6.43
C GLU A 80 -0.65 11.26 -5.69
N VAL A 81 -0.19 11.38 -4.43
CA VAL A 81 0.22 10.22 -3.62
C VAL A 81 -0.96 9.31 -3.31
N ALA A 82 -2.11 9.87 -2.89
CA ALA A 82 -3.32 9.10 -2.62
C ALA A 82 -3.80 8.34 -3.86
N GLY A 83 -3.78 8.97 -5.04
CA GLY A 83 -4.13 8.33 -6.30
C GLY A 83 -3.20 7.17 -6.66
N MET A 84 -1.89 7.32 -6.43
CA MET A 84 -0.92 6.24 -6.62
C MET A 84 -1.20 5.07 -5.66
N LEU A 85 -1.42 5.33 -4.38
CA LEU A 85 -1.68 4.27 -3.39
C LEU A 85 -3.03 3.58 -3.64
N ALA A 86 -4.05 4.32 -4.07
CA ALA A 86 -5.34 3.75 -4.46
C ALA A 86 -5.19 2.81 -5.67
N PHE A 87 -4.40 3.22 -6.67
CA PHE A 87 -4.05 2.35 -7.79
C PHE A 87 -3.33 1.08 -7.33
N ASP A 88 -2.36 1.19 -6.41
CA ASP A 88 -1.63 0.03 -5.89
C ASP A 88 -2.54 -0.96 -5.16
N VAL A 89 -3.49 -0.47 -4.35
CA VAL A 89 -4.50 -1.30 -3.69
C VAL A 89 -5.37 -2.03 -4.72
N LEU A 90 -5.91 -1.29 -5.70
CA LEU A 90 -6.81 -1.87 -6.72
C LEU A 90 -6.09 -2.85 -7.64
N GLN A 91 -4.86 -2.53 -8.04
CA GLN A 91 -4.05 -3.40 -8.88
C GLN A 91 -3.69 -4.70 -8.16
N LEU A 92 -3.25 -4.61 -6.90
CA LEU A 92 -2.96 -5.78 -6.10
C LEU A 92 -4.23 -6.59 -5.85
N ALA A 93 -5.35 -5.94 -5.54
CA ALA A 93 -6.63 -6.61 -5.37
C ALA A 93 -7.05 -7.35 -6.64
N LEU A 94 -6.89 -6.74 -7.82
CA LEU A 94 -7.16 -7.40 -9.10
C LEU A 94 -6.25 -8.62 -9.31
N LEU A 95 -4.95 -8.51 -8.99
CA LEU A 95 -4.03 -9.63 -9.12
C LEU A 95 -4.42 -10.77 -8.18
N VAL A 96 -4.79 -10.45 -6.95
CA VAL A 96 -5.26 -11.42 -5.94
C VAL A 96 -6.60 -12.04 -6.36
N PHE A 97 -7.52 -11.26 -6.92
CA PHE A 97 -8.79 -11.72 -7.48
C PHE A 97 -8.57 -12.81 -8.54
N LEU A 98 -7.63 -12.58 -9.46
CA LEU A 98 -7.28 -13.51 -10.53
C LEU A 98 -6.58 -14.79 -10.03
N THR A 99 -6.12 -14.81 -8.79
CA THR A 99 -5.21 -15.83 -8.25
C THR A 99 -5.73 -16.47 -6.96
N GLY A 100 -7.05 -16.48 -6.74
CA GLY A 100 -7.67 -17.21 -5.62
C GLY A 100 -8.30 -16.37 -4.51
N GLY A 101 -8.31 -15.05 -4.64
CA GLY A 101 -8.88 -14.15 -3.63
C GLY A 101 -8.15 -14.28 -2.30
N LEU A 102 -8.88 -14.34 -1.19
CA LEU A 102 -8.27 -14.50 0.14
C LEU A 102 -7.60 -15.87 0.37
N ASN A 103 -7.79 -16.85 -0.51
CA ASN A 103 -7.00 -18.09 -0.46
C ASN A 103 -5.54 -17.86 -0.91
N ASN A 104 -5.26 -16.72 -1.56
CA ASN A 104 -3.92 -16.34 -1.93
C ASN A 104 -3.19 -15.68 -0.73
N PRO A 105 -2.04 -16.21 -0.28
CA PRO A 105 -1.31 -15.65 0.86
C PRO A 105 -0.82 -14.21 0.63
N PHE A 106 -0.66 -13.77 -0.63
CA PHE A 106 -0.26 -12.41 -0.96
C PHE A 106 -1.37 -11.37 -0.74
N ALA A 107 -2.60 -11.77 -0.39
CA ALA A 107 -3.65 -10.83 0.02
C ALA A 107 -3.22 -9.95 1.22
N LEU A 108 -2.33 -10.43 2.08
CA LEU A 108 -1.75 -9.65 3.19
C LEU A 108 -0.98 -8.40 2.70
N LEU A 109 -0.47 -8.40 1.47
CA LEU A 109 0.29 -7.27 0.93
C LEU A 109 -0.58 -6.02 0.72
N ILE A 110 -1.91 -6.14 0.75
CA ILE A 110 -2.85 -4.99 0.75
C ILE A 110 -2.57 -4.04 1.92
N ILE A 111 -1.99 -4.53 3.02
CA ILE A 111 -1.62 -3.73 4.18
C ILE A 111 -0.51 -2.71 3.84
N ALA A 112 0.42 -3.05 2.94
CA ALA A 112 1.58 -2.22 2.63
C ALA A 112 1.24 -0.81 2.11
N PRO A 113 0.40 -0.62 1.08
CA PRO A 113 0.01 0.72 0.62
C PRO A 113 -0.76 1.50 1.69
N VAL A 114 -1.47 0.83 2.59
CA VAL A 114 -2.18 1.48 3.70
C VAL A 114 -1.20 1.99 4.77
N ALA A 115 -0.16 1.22 5.09
CA ALA A 115 0.90 1.67 5.99
C ALA A 115 1.62 2.90 5.43
N ILE A 116 1.93 2.89 4.13
CA ILE A 116 2.49 4.05 3.44
C ILE A 116 1.51 5.22 3.50
N ALA A 117 0.21 5.02 3.25
CA ALA A 117 -0.78 6.07 3.36
C ALA A 117 -0.79 6.72 4.76
N ALA A 118 -0.74 5.91 5.81
CA ALA A 118 -0.74 6.36 7.20
C ALA A 118 0.48 7.19 7.60
N MET A 119 1.64 6.96 6.97
CA MET A 119 2.87 7.72 7.24
C MET A 119 2.97 9.02 6.45
N THR A 120 2.19 9.17 5.38
CA THR A 120 2.48 10.13 4.30
C THR A 120 1.33 11.07 3.99
N LEU A 121 0.09 10.61 4.15
CA LEU A 121 -1.12 11.37 3.93
C LEU A 121 -1.64 11.95 5.24
N ASN A 122 -2.53 12.92 5.14
CA ASN A 122 -3.34 13.36 6.26
C ASN A 122 -4.31 12.24 6.69
N ALA A 123 -4.85 12.35 7.90
CA ALA A 123 -5.72 11.34 8.47
C ALA A 123 -6.94 10.97 7.59
N PRO A 124 -7.71 11.92 7.02
CA PRO A 124 -8.86 11.54 6.19
C PRO A 124 -8.47 10.85 4.88
N ALA A 125 -7.40 11.29 4.21
CA ALA A 125 -6.94 10.64 2.98
C ALA A 125 -6.36 9.24 3.26
N ALA A 126 -5.59 9.07 4.34
CA ALA A 126 -5.11 7.77 4.80
C ALA A 126 -6.27 6.81 5.15
N ALA A 127 -7.29 7.32 5.85
CA ALA A 127 -8.49 6.55 6.16
C ALA A 127 -9.25 6.11 4.90
N GLY A 128 -9.28 6.95 3.86
CA GLY A 128 -9.84 6.60 2.55
C GLY A 128 -9.13 5.41 1.90
N ILE A 129 -7.79 5.40 1.93
CA ILE A 129 -7.00 4.26 1.41
C ILE A 129 -7.22 2.99 2.26
N ALA A 130 -7.27 3.12 3.59
CA ALA A 130 -7.56 2.00 4.47
C ALA A 130 -8.97 1.41 4.20
N LEU A 131 -9.97 2.26 4.01
CA LEU A 131 -11.33 1.82 3.69
C LEU A 131 -11.38 1.11 2.33
N LEU A 132 -10.69 1.65 1.31
CA LEU A 132 -10.58 1.02 0.00
C LEU A 132 -9.93 -0.36 0.10
N ALA A 133 -8.89 -0.51 0.91
CA ALA A 133 -8.21 -1.78 1.16
C ALA A 133 -9.12 -2.79 1.85
N VAL A 134 -9.85 -2.39 2.90
CA VAL A 134 -10.83 -3.25 3.59
C VAL A 134 -11.96 -3.67 2.66
N ALA A 135 -12.50 -2.74 1.87
CA ALA A 135 -13.54 -3.04 0.89
C ALA A 135 -13.03 -4.02 -0.18
N SER A 136 -11.80 -3.84 -0.65
CA SER A 136 -11.17 -4.74 -1.61
C SER A 136 -10.97 -6.14 -1.02
N ALA A 137 -10.42 -6.25 0.19
CA ALA A 137 -10.24 -7.54 0.88
C ALA A 137 -11.58 -8.25 1.14
N THR A 138 -12.61 -7.50 1.50
CA THR A 138 -13.97 -8.03 1.69
C THR A 138 -14.54 -8.52 0.36
N CYS A 139 -14.37 -7.76 -0.71
CA CYS A 139 -14.77 -8.17 -2.06
C CYS A 139 -14.06 -9.48 -2.47
N LEU A 140 -12.76 -9.60 -2.20
CA LEU A 140 -11.97 -10.80 -2.49
C LEU A 140 -12.38 -12.05 -1.71
N LEU A 141 -13.02 -11.88 -0.54
CA LEU A 141 -13.59 -13.01 0.21
C LEU A 141 -14.76 -13.63 -0.57
N PHE A 142 -15.65 -12.80 -1.12
CA PHE A 142 -16.89 -13.25 -1.75
C PHE A 142 -16.77 -13.48 -3.27
N TRP A 143 -15.91 -12.71 -3.94
CA TRP A 143 -15.71 -12.75 -5.38
C TRP A 143 -14.23 -12.89 -5.70
N HIS A 144 -13.87 -14.00 -6.33
CA HIS A 144 -12.54 -14.26 -6.89
C HIS A 144 -12.62 -15.43 -7.88
N ILE A 145 -11.60 -15.54 -8.72
CA ILE A 145 -11.42 -16.73 -9.55
C ILE A 145 -10.83 -17.83 -8.66
N PRO A 146 -11.48 -19.00 -8.54
CA PRO A 146 -10.99 -20.07 -7.68
C PRO A 146 -9.63 -20.56 -8.19
N LEU A 147 -8.65 -20.59 -7.28
CA LEU A 147 -7.32 -21.08 -7.59
C LEU A 147 -7.37 -22.60 -7.74
N ARG A 148 -6.86 -23.12 -8.86
CA ARG A 148 -6.82 -24.56 -9.13
C ARG A 148 -5.42 -25.01 -9.46
N THR A 149 -5.12 -26.27 -9.19
CA THR A 149 -3.95 -26.94 -9.77
C THR A 149 -4.22 -27.28 -11.24
N LEU A 150 -3.18 -27.63 -12.00
CA LEU A 150 -3.31 -28.14 -13.37
C LEU A 150 -4.16 -29.42 -13.47
N GLU A 151 -4.31 -30.16 -12.37
CA GLU A 151 -5.17 -31.34 -12.26
C GLU A 151 -6.63 -30.97 -11.93
N GLY A 152 -6.95 -29.68 -11.81
CA GLY A 152 -8.29 -29.16 -11.55
C GLY A 152 -8.70 -29.11 -10.08
N VAL A 153 -7.81 -29.51 -9.16
CA VAL A 153 -8.05 -29.49 -7.71
C VAL A 153 -8.11 -28.05 -7.22
N ALA A 154 -9.22 -27.68 -6.56
CA ALA A 154 -9.39 -26.34 -6.02
C ALA A 154 -8.57 -26.15 -4.74
N MET A 155 -7.72 -25.12 -4.74
CA MET A 155 -6.94 -24.68 -3.58
C MET A 155 -7.79 -23.71 -2.77
N GLN A 156 -8.63 -24.27 -1.90
CA GLN A 156 -9.56 -23.50 -1.07
C GLN A 156 -9.35 -23.80 0.40
N MET A 157 -9.32 -22.74 1.19
CA MET A 157 -9.33 -22.83 2.65
C MET A 157 -10.76 -23.05 3.14
N PRO A 158 -10.95 -23.71 4.30
CA PRO A 158 -12.23 -23.72 4.99
C PRO A 158 -12.74 -22.28 5.21
N GLN A 159 -14.06 -22.10 5.19
CA GLN A 159 -14.68 -20.77 5.24
C GLN A 159 -14.34 -20.02 6.54
N GLU A 160 -14.17 -20.75 7.63
CA GLU A 160 -13.80 -20.23 8.94
C GLU A 160 -12.39 -19.60 8.89
N PHE A 161 -11.45 -20.25 8.19
CA PHE A 161 -10.11 -19.73 7.97
C PHE A 161 -10.12 -18.52 7.03
N ALA A 162 -10.92 -18.55 5.95
CA ALA A 162 -11.03 -17.44 5.03
C ALA A 162 -11.59 -16.17 5.73
N PHE A 163 -12.63 -16.34 6.56
CA PHE A 163 -13.16 -15.25 7.38
C PHE A 163 -12.15 -14.76 8.42
N GLY A 164 -11.48 -15.69 9.12
CA GLY A 164 -10.41 -15.35 10.05
C GLY A 164 -9.28 -14.56 9.38
N PHE A 165 -8.94 -14.90 8.14
CA PHE A 165 -7.93 -14.20 7.36
C PHE A 165 -8.37 -12.79 6.96
N LEU A 166 -9.64 -12.60 6.58
CA LEU A 166 -10.21 -11.26 6.38
C LEU A 166 -10.10 -10.42 7.66
N VAL A 167 -10.52 -10.96 8.80
CA VAL A 167 -10.44 -10.28 10.09
C VAL A 167 -9.00 -9.93 10.44
N ALA A 168 -8.05 -10.85 10.20
CA ALA A 168 -6.63 -10.61 10.41
C ALA A 168 -6.09 -9.48 9.52
N ILE A 169 -6.50 -9.41 8.25
CA ILE A 169 -6.14 -8.30 7.35
C ILE A 169 -6.69 -6.98 7.88
N VAL A 170 -7.96 -6.92 8.29
CA VAL A 170 -8.58 -5.69 8.82
C VAL A 170 -7.87 -5.24 10.09
N ILE A 171 -7.60 -6.14 11.03
CA ILE A 171 -6.85 -5.84 12.25
C ILE A 171 -5.44 -5.39 11.90
N GLY A 172 -4.76 -6.07 10.98
CA GLY A 172 -3.42 -5.70 10.51
C GLY A 172 -3.38 -4.31 9.89
N ILE A 173 -4.37 -3.96 9.06
CA ILE A 173 -4.57 -2.61 8.53
C ILE A 173 -4.68 -1.60 9.67
N LEU A 174 -5.61 -1.82 10.62
CA LEU A 174 -5.85 -0.88 11.71
C LEU A 174 -4.60 -0.71 12.59
N PHE A 175 -4.01 -1.82 13.02
CA PHE A 175 -2.83 -1.84 13.87
C PHE A 175 -1.64 -1.16 13.19
N LEU A 176 -1.31 -1.54 11.95
CA LEU A 176 -0.14 -0.99 11.27
C LEU A 176 -0.35 0.47 10.87
N SER A 177 -1.58 0.87 10.53
CA SER A 177 -1.89 2.28 10.26
C SER A 177 -1.67 3.16 11.50
N VAL A 178 -2.17 2.72 12.66
CA VAL A 178 -1.98 3.44 13.92
C VAL A 178 -0.50 3.47 14.30
N TYR A 179 0.18 2.32 14.26
CA TYR A 179 1.59 2.21 14.59
C TYR A 179 2.46 3.12 13.70
N ALA A 180 2.27 3.05 12.38
CA ALA A 180 3.05 3.82 11.42
C ALA A 180 2.81 5.34 11.57
N SER A 181 1.56 5.75 11.87
CA SER A 181 1.23 7.15 12.18
C SER A 181 1.93 7.64 13.46
N ARG A 182 2.01 6.79 14.49
CA ARG A 182 2.65 7.12 15.78
C ARG A 182 4.16 7.29 15.63
N VAL A 183 4.82 6.32 15.01
CA VAL A 183 6.29 6.36 14.77
C VAL A 183 6.67 7.62 13.99
N THR A 184 5.88 7.97 12.98
CA THR A 184 6.13 9.19 12.18
C THR A 184 6.02 10.46 13.02
N GLY A 185 5.03 10.55 13.92
CA GLY A 185 4.88 11.71 14.81
C GLY A 185 6.02 11.85 15.83
N GLU A 186 6.51 10.73 16.36
CA GLU A 186 7.65 10.71 17.28
C GLU A 186 8.94 11.21 16.61
N MET A 187 9.21 10.75 15.37
CA MET A 187 10.37 11.17 14.60
C MET A 187 10.37 12.68 14.30
N GLN A 188 9.19 13.27 14.06
CA GLN A 188 9.05 14.71 13.84
C GLN A 188 9.39 15.50 15.10
N THR A 189 8.87 15.08 16.26
CA THR A 189 9.12 15.72 17.55
C THR A 189 10.62 15.71 17.89
N LEU A 190 11.31 14.60 17.64
CA LEU A 190 12.76 14.47 17.84
C LEU A 190 13.55 15.38 16.91
N SER A 191 13.16 15.47 15.63
CA SER A 191 13.82 16.36 14.66
C SER A 191 13.66 17.84 15.05
N GLU A 192 12.50 18.23 15.56
CA GLU A 192 12.24 19.60 16.04
C GLU A 192 13.08 19.93 17.28
N ALA A 193 13.18 19.00 18.24
CA ALA A 193 14.02 19.17 19.43
C ALA A 193 15.51 19.28 19.09
N LEU A 194 16.00 18.48 18.14
CA LEU A 194 17.38 18.57 17.63
C LEU A 194 17.64 19.90 16.92
N ALA A 195 16.70 20.38 16.11
CA ALA A 195 16.84 21.68 15.46
C ALA A 195 16.87 22.83 16.48
N ALA A 196 16.02 22.78 17.53
CA ALA A 196 15.99 23.78 18.58
C ALA A 196 17.30 23.82 19.40
N THR A 197 17.89 22.66 19.72
CA THR A 197 19.17 22.59 20.44
C THR A 197 20.33 23.09 19.59
N GLN A 198 20.38 22.79 18.30
CA GLN A 198 21.38 23.33 17.38
C GLN A 198 21.28 24.86 17.27
N LEU A 199 20.05 25.41 17.22
CA LEU A 199 19.84 26.86 17.22
C LEU A 199 20.30 27.52 18.52
N ALA A 200 20.05 26.89 19.67
CA ALA A 200 20.54 27.39 20.96
C ALA A 200 22.07 27.40 21.02
N LEU A 201 22.73 26.32 20.61
CA LEU A 201 24.20 26.22 20.60
C LEU A 201 24.86 27.14 19.57
N SER A 202 24.18 27.47 18.47
CA SER A 202 24.70 28.43 17.48
C SER A 202 24.60 29.90 17.91
N ARG A 203 23.92 30.16 19.04
CA ARG A 203 23.64 31.51 19.54
C ARG A 203 24.58 31.93 20.68
N ASP A 204 25.36 31.01 21.22
CA ASP A 204 26.44 31.20 22.20
C ASP A 204 27.82 31.13 21.53
#